data_AF-A0A9P6W950-F1
#
_entry.id   AF-A0A9P6W950-F1
#
_cell.length_a   1.000
_cell.length_b   1.000
_cell.length_c   1.000
_cell.angle_alpha   90.00
_cell.angle_beta   90.00
_cell.angle_gamma   90.00
#
_symmetry.space_group_name_H-M   'P 1'
#
loop_
_entity.id
_entity.type
_entity.pdbx_description
1 polymer ?
#
loop_
_entity_poly.entity_id
_entity_poly.type
_entity_poly.pdbx_seq_one_letter_code
_entity_poly.pdbx_strand_id
1 'polypeptide(L)'
;MTLADWRNGAPSPTAPSPAAPPNRAPPTPDSPSPTSTTKAAAATPRRPPSASATATTDSDSPWLDACLRLDPTNPLLVASATALSLVATTRVWNRYGRRIRNADSLKSEDLLRGSRRLKGYVTSVGDADNFRFWHQPTLRPWAKPPNKKSDLKNETLHVRLAGVDAPELAHFGNPAQPYADEALDWLTRQLLGRKVRVELFRKDQYGRIVGMCYVRNFPWLRTSNVSALMLKAGSPDAQGPADATVYEQANAVHAADGHGPICDSRRLVLRSSFAVYRRSRSDNMVSSVPATPLRSTGAGNAKALFPPFASILPPSSCSPARRLASRLRRLAPIASRNTQSTLSKTAKEGRIREFVEITGASATDAQRLLKATSWRVNAALDAFFNDPRPASSKASAANSAQVTKNLETLWTKYCDPSQPNEISMDGTMQYCADLGVDPSEVIMLALAWFTKAPTMGRFSKREWVEAWQAIGADSLERQKEQVDVLRKQLETPETFRKVYIFAFDYAKTEGQKSLQFEIAQELWNLLIPLDPASSFPHEHLAMWISFLTEKGGRAVSKDSWNLFLDFTRTIDPAFKQYDEDAAWPSVIDDFVEYARARI
;
A
#
# COMPACT_ATOMS: atom_id res chain seq x y z
N MET A 1 13.15 29.37 -56.77
CA MET A 1 13.58 30.52 -55.93
C MET A 1 14.64 30.01 -54.97
N THR A 2 15.68 30.81 -54.75
CA THR A 2 16.90 30.44 -54.02
C THR A 2 16.83 30.77 -52.53
N LEU A 3 17.83 30.29 -51.79
CA LEU A 3 17.88 30.15 -50.33
C LEU A 3 18.16 31.47 -49.58
N ALA A 4 17.39 32.53 -49.88
CA ALA A 4 17.59 33.88 -49.32
C ALA A 4 16.39 34.45 -48.52
N ASP A 5 15.17 33.99 -48.78
CA ASP A 5 13.95 34.67 -48.29
C ASP A 5 13.46 34.24 -46.88
N TRP A 6 14.18 33.36 -46.17
CA TRP A 6 13.72 32.79 -44.89
C TRP A 6 14.27 33.49 -43.62
N ARG A 7 14.97 34.63 -43.75
CA ARG A 7 15.75 35.22 -42.63
C ARG A 7 15.23 36.53 -42.03
N ASN A 8 14.10 37.07 -42.51
CA ASN A 8 13.47 38.26 -41.93
C ASN A 8 12.03 37.94 -41.53
N GLY A 9 11.71 38.10 -40.24
CA GLY A 9 10.50 37.56 -39.64
C GLY A 9 9.25 38.46 -39.71
N ALA A 10 8.12 37.88 -39.32
CA ALA A 10 6.88 38.60 -39.00
C ALA A 10 6.20 37.89 -37.80
N PRO A 11 5.74 38.62 -36.77
CA PRO A 11 4.98 38.05 -35.66
C PRO A 11 3.50 37.81 -36.03
N SER A 12 2.90 36.77 -35.46
CA SER A 12 1.51 36.35 -35.66
C SER A 12 0.51 37.13 -34.75
N PRO A 13 -0.80 37.15 -35.10
CA PRO A 13 -1.70 38.21 -34.63
C PRO A 13 -2.36 37.97 -33.27
N THR A 14 -2.61 39.07 -32.55
CA THR A 14 -3.33 39.13 -31.28
C THR A 14 -4.84 38.94 -31.43
N ALA A 15 -5.42 38.11 -30.56
CA ALA A 15 -6.86 37.98 -30.33
C ALA A 15 -7.25 38.67 -28.98
N PRO A 16 -8.53 39.08 -28.78
CA PRO A 16 -8.86 40.11 -27.79
C PRO A 16 -9.05 39.59 -26.34
N SER A 17 -8.81 40.49 -25.39
CA SER A 17 -8.93 40.28 -23.95
C SER A 17 -10.35 40.61 -23.41
N PRO A 18 -10.89 39.83 -22.46
CA PRO A 18 -12.04 40.23 -21.65
C PRO A 18 -11.59 40.92 -20.34
N ALA A 19 -12.30 41.98 -19.96
CA ALA A 19 -11.93 42.92 -18.90
C ALA A 19 -12.23 42.45 -17.46
N ALA A 20 -11.52 43.05 -16.49
CA ALA A 20 -11.81 42.93 -15.06
C ALA A 20 -12.97 43.85 -14.62
N PRO A 21 -13.75 43.49 -13.58
CA PRO A 21 -14.86 44.32 -13.07
C PRO A 21 -14.39 45.37 -12.04
N PRO A 22 -14.88 46.62 -12.09
CA PRO A 22 -14.75 47.59 -11.01
C PRO A 22 -15.88 47.45 -9.97
N ASN A 23 -15.69 48.09 -8.81
CA ASN A 23 -16.56 47.98 -7.64
C ASN A 23 -17.20 49.36 -7.29
N ARG A 24 -18.25 49.34 -6.45
CA ARG A 24 -18.85 50.45 -5.64
C ARG A 24 -20.12 51.17 -6.17
N ALA A 25 -21.00 51.50 -5.20
CA ALA A 25 -22.37 52.06 -5.27
C ALA A 25 -22.37 53.61 -5.06
N PRO A 26 -23.48 54.33 -4.71
CA PRO A 26 -24.95 54.06 -4.66
C PRO A 26 -25.78 55.13 -5.47
N PRO A 27 -27.13 55.26 -5.31
CA PRO A 27 -27.69 56.27 -4.37
C PRO A 27 -29.11 56.00 -3.79
N THR A 28 -29.55 56.91 -2.91
CA THR A 28 -30.92 57.17 -2.35
C THR A 28 -31.28 58.66 -2.60
N PRO A 29 -32.39 59.29 -2.10
CA PRO A 29 -33.72 58.85 -1.63
C PRO A 29 -34.90 59.62 -2.32
N ASP A 30 -36.17 59.35 -1.94
CA ASP A 30 -37.18 60.33 -1.42
C ASP A 30 -38.67 59.91 -1.59
N SER A 31 -39.55 60.47 -0.74
CA SER A 31 -41.00 60.19 -0.59
C SER A 31 -41.89 61.40 -0.99
N PRO A 32 -43.25 61.35 -1.06
CA PRO A 32 -44.11 61.43 0.16
C PRO A 32 -45.50 60.71 0.08
N SER A 33 -46.32 60.89 1.14
CA SER A 33 -47.62 60.23 1.54
C SER A 33 -48.90 60.95 0.99
N PRO A 34 -50.17 60.88 1.53
CA PRO A 34 -50.81 60.14 2.67
C PRO A 34 -52.31 59.64 2.50
N THR A 35 -52.99 59.29 3.62
CA THR A 35 -54.48 59.13 3.90
C THR A 35 -55.19 57.80 3.50
N SER A 36 -56.23 57.25 4.20
CA SER A 36 -57.08 57.66 5.36
C SER A 36 -57.69 56.48 6.20
N THR A 37 -58.32 56.78 7.34
CA THR A 37 -59.09 55.95 8.31
C THR A 37 -60.49 55.46 7.80
N THR A 38 -61.39 54.69 8.47
CA THR A 38 -61.69 54.43 9.92
C THR A 38 -62.62 53.19 10.22
N LYS A 39 -62.56 52.63 11.46
CA LYS A 39 -63.66 52.11 12.36
C LYS A 39 -64.43 50.75 12.20
N ALA A 40 -64.52 50.05 13.37
CA ALA A 40 -65.70 49.39 14.02
C ALA A 40 -66.31 48.06 13.46
N ALA A 41 -66.91 47.14 14.25
CA ALA A 41 -66.93 46.89 15.72
C ALA A 41 -67.51 45.48 16.13
N ALA A 42 -67.08 45.00 17.30
CA ALA A 42 -67.75 44.16 18.34
C ALA A 42 -68.73 42.99 18.05
N ALA A 43 -68.52 41.83 18.71
CA ALA A 43 -69.40 41.25 19.75
C ALA A 43 -68.88 39.91 20.36
N THR A 44 -69.17 39.61 21.64
CA THR A 44 -68.82 38.33 22.32
C THR A 44 -69.94 37.86 23.27
N PRO A 45 -70.22 36.54 23.30
CA PRO A 45 -70.35 35.74 24.54
C PRO A 45 -69.57 34.40 24.43
N ARG A 46 -69.26 33.59 25.46
CA ARG A 46 -69.35 33.65 26.94
C ARG A 46 -68.32 32.66 27.56
N ARG A 47 -68.41 32.33 28.86
CA ARG A 47 -67.65 31.31 29.66
C ARG A 47 -68.66 30.58 30.60
N PRO A 48 -68.33 29.56 31.44
CA PRO A 48 -67.10 28.75 31.67
C PRO A 48 -67.47 27.21 31.82
N PRO A 49 -66.78 26.29 32.59
CA PRO A 49 -65.44 26.29 33.22
C PRO A 49 -64.56 25.01 33.05
N SER A 50 -63.26 25.17 33.33
CA SER A 50 -62.28 24.24 33.95
C SER A 50 -62.34 22.70 33.81
N ALA A 51 -61.20 22.11 33.41
CA ALA A 51 -60.53 21.04 34.17
C ALA A 51 -59.01 20.94 33.87
N SER A 52 -58.20 20.96 34.94
CA SER A 52 -56.82 20.44 35.09
C SER A 52 -55.90 20.27 33.86
N ALA A 53 -54.85 21.09 33.81
CA ALA A 53 -53.61 20.76 33.11
C ALA A 53 -52.74 19.83 33.96
N THR A 54 -52.39 18.66 33.43
CA THR A 54 -51.19 17.88 33.79
C THR A 54 -50.70 17.16 32.54
N ALA A 55 -49.70 17.74 31.88
CA ALA A 55 -48.89 17.07 30.87
C ALA A 55 -47.43 17.33 31.22
N THR A 56 -46.66 16.24 31.28
CA THR A 56 -45.27 16.22 31.72
C THR A 56 -44.35 16.97 30.75
N THR A 57 -43.24 17.47 31.29
CA THR A 57 -42.06 17.80 30.50
C THR A 57 -41.61 16.58 29.70
N ASP A 58 -41.48 16.72 28.38
CA ASP A 58 -40.53 15.91 27.61
C ASP A 58 -39.90 16.74 26.48
N SER A 59 -38.59 16.61 26.33
CA SER A 59 -37.79 17.37 25.36
C SER A 59 -37.68 16.59 24.05
N ASP A 60 -38.73 16.66 23.23
CA ASP A 60 -38.77 15.96 21.95
C ASP A 60 -37.69 16.46 20.99
N SER A 61 -36.64 15.66 20.84
CA SER A 61 -35.59 15.88 19.85
C SER A 61 -36.09 15.45 18.47
N PRO A 62 -36.26 16.35 17.48
CA PRO A 62 -36.93 16.03 16.22
C PRO A 62 -36.29 14.90 15.41
N TRP A 63 -34.99 14.66 15.62
CA TRP A 63 -34.24 13.59 14.97
C TRP A 63 -34.52 12.21 15.59
N LEU A 64 -34.83 12.11 16.89
CA LEU A 64 -35.22 10.83 17.52
C LEU A 64 -36.60 10.40 17.01
N ASP A 65 -37.56 11.32 16.95
CA ASP A 65 -38.89 11.10 16.38
C ASP A 65 -38.81 10.74 14.88
N ALA A 66 -37.89 11.35 14.12
CA ALA A 66 -37.60 10.93 12.75
C ALA A 66 -36.98 9.51 12.67
N CYS A 67 -36.08 9.13 13.57
CA CYS A 67 -35.51 7.78 13.64
C CYS A 67 -36.54 6.71 14.04
N LEU A 68 -37.49 7.04 14.92
CA LEU A 68 -38.55 6.13 15.37
C LEU A 68 -39.63 5.91 14.30
N ARG A 69 -39.75 6.80 13.32
CA ARG A 69 -40.64 6.66 12.15
C ARG A 69 -40.05 5.81 11.00
N LEU A 70 -38.81 5.34 11.12
CA LEU A 70 -38.19 4.48 10.11
C LEU A 70 -38.73 3.05 10.25
N ASP A 71 -39.46 2.58 9.24
CA ASP A 71 -39.96 1.19 9.20
C ASP A 71 -38.78 0.20 9.10
N PRO A 72 -38.55 -0.65 10.11
CA PRO A 72 -37.42 -1.59 10.13
C PRO A 72 -37.57 -2.74 9.11
N THR A 73 -38.73 -2.87 8.45
CA THR A 73 -38.97 -3.86 7.39
C THR A 73 -38.61 -3.35 5.99
N ASN A 74 -38.35 -2.04 5.83
CA ASN A 74 -38.01 -1.48 4.53
C ASN A 74 -36.63 -2.00 4.04
N PRO A 75 -36.57 -2.74 2.92
CA PRO A 75 -35.35 -3.40 2.47
C PRO A 75 -34.22 -2.43 2.11
N LEU A 76 -34.54 -1.19 1.70
CA LEU A 76 -33.52 -0.18 1.39
C LEU A 76 -32.88 0.42 2.65
N LEU A 77 -33.65 0.57 3.73
CA LEU A 77 -33.12 1.00 5.04
C LEU A 77 -32.25 -0.11 5.65
N VAL A 78 -32.69 -1.37 5.58
CA VAL A 78 -31.89 -2.51 6.03
C VAL A 78 -30.61 -2.67 5.21
N ALA A 79 -30.69 -2.54 3.88
CA ALA A 79 -29.51 -2.63 2.99
C ALA A 79 -28.51 -1.49 3.23
N SER A 80 -28.97 -0.25 3.39
CA SER A 80 -28.09 0.89 3.67
C SER A 80 -27.47 0.83 5.07
N ALA A 81 -28.23 0.46 6.10
CA ALA A 81 -27.72 0.27 7.45
C ALA A 81 -26.69 -0.87 7.56
N THR A 82 -26.93 -2.00 6.86
CA THR A 82 -25.97 -3.11 6.80
C THR A 82 -24.71 -2.77 6.00
N ALA A 83 -24.83 -2.05 4.88
CA ALA A 83 -23.69 -1.57 4.12
C ALA A 83 -22.82 -0.57 4.93
N LEU A 84 -23.44 0.39 5.61
CA LEU A 84 -22.75 1.32 6.51
C LEU A 84 -22.06 0.58 7.66
N SER A 85 -22.74 -0.40 8.28
CA SER A 85 -22.19 -1.22 9.35
C SER A 85 -21.00 -2.07 8.87
N LEU A 86 -21.06 -2.64 7.66
CA LEU A 86 -19.97 -3.39 7.07
C LEU A 86 -18.76 -2.47 6.82
N VAL A 87 -18.96 -1.33 6.17
CA VAL A 87 -17.90 -0.34 5.90
C VAL A 87 -17.26 0.19 7.19
N ALA A 88 -18.06 0.49 8.21
CA ALA A 88 -17.58 0.91 9.52
C ALA A 88 -16.76 -0.20 10.19
N THR A 89 -17.25 -1.44 10.19
CA THR A 89 -16.56 -2.62 10.75
C THR A 89 -15.25 -2.89 10.02
N THR A 90 -15.22 -2.80 8.68
CA THR A 90 -13.99 -2.95 7.88
C THR A 90 -12.98 -1.83 8.15
N ARG A 91 -13.42 -0.58 8.33
CA ARG A 91 -12.53 0.53 8.73
C ARG A 91 -11.96 0.34 10.14
N VAL A 92 -12.79 -0.03 11.11
CA VAL A 92 -12.37 -0.37 12.49
C VAL A 92 -11.39 -1.54 12.49
N TRP A 93 -11.65 -2.59 11.70
CA TRP A 93 -10.75 -3.72 11.52
C TRP A 93 -9.39 -3.29 10.96
N ASN A 94 -9.38 -2.51 9.87
CA ASN A 94 -8.12 -2.05 9.26
C ASN A 94 -7.33 -1.07 10.15
N ARG A 95 -8.01 -0.32 11.02
CA ARG A 95 -7.36 0.61 11.97
C ARG A 95 -6.82 -0.07 13.22
N TYR A 96 -7.52 -1.08 13.76
CA TYR A 96 -7.23 -1.66 15.10
C TYR A 96 -7.01 -3.18 15.14
N GLY A 97 -7.51 -3.95 14.17
CA GLY A 97 -7.43 -5.42 14.13
C GLY A 97 -6.41 -6.00 13.13
N ARG A 98 -6.17 -5.30 12.01
CA ARG A 98 -5.17 -5.69 11.00
C ARG A 98 -3.75 -5.51 11.55
N ARG A 99 -2.95 -6.57 11.53
CA ARG A 99 -1.51 -6.49 11.85
C ARG A 99 -0.75 -5.85 10.69
N ILE A 100 0.04 -4.84 11.02
CA ILE A 100 1.05 -4.21 10.17
C ILE A 100 2.32 -5.08 10.26
N ARG A 101 2.86 -5.53 9.12
CA ARG A 101 4.03 -6.44 9.07
C ARG A 101 5.30 -5.69 8.73
N ASN A 102 5.28 -4.93 7.63
CA ASN A 102 6.40 -4.15 7.09
C ASN A 102 6.00 -2.68 6.89
N ALA A 103 6.98 -1.82 6.65
CA ALA A 103 6.75 -0.39 6.41
C ALA A 103 5.80 -0.13 5.23
N ASP A 104 5.83 -0.98 4.19
CA ASP A 104 4.96 -0.87 3.00
C ASP A 104 3.49 -1.22 3.28
N SER A 105 3.21 -1.84 4.44
CA SER A 105 1.83 -2.10 4.88
C SER A 105 1.20 -0.93 5.66
N LEU A 106 1.95 0.16 5.87
CA LEU A 106 1.45 1.45 6.33
C LEU A 106 0.98 2.28 5.14
N LYS A 107 -0.09 3.04 5.33
CA LYS A 107 -0.54 4.03 4.35
C LYS A 107 -0.02 5.42 4.73
N SER A 108 -0.02 6.36 3.78
CA SER A 108 0.30 7.77 4.03
C SER A 108 -0.55 8.38 5.16
N GLU A 109 -1.84 8.02 5.25
CA GLU A 109 -2.76 8.44 6.32
C GLU A 109 -2.30 8.02 7.74
N ASP A 110 -1.49 6.96 7.85
CA ASP A 110 -0.99 6.45 9.13
C ASP A 110 0.23 7.22 9.65
N LEU A 111 0.95 7.90 8.75
CA LEU A 111 2.20 8.61 9.04
C LEU A 111 1.99 10.11 9.32
N LEU A 112 0.94 10.72 8.75
CA LEU A 112 0.65 12.15 8.91
C LEU A 112 0.52 12.55 10.41
N ARG A 113 1.35 13.51 10.83
CA ARG A 113 1.37 14.14 12.18
C ARG A 113 1.32 13.16 13.37
N GLY A 114 1.94 11.98 13.29
CA GLY A 114 1.94 11.04 14.42
C GLY A 114 0.58 10.36 14.70
N SER A 115 -0.39 10.48 13.78
CA SER A 115 -1.79 10.05 13.94
C SER A 115 -1.95 8.57 14.31
N ARG A 116 -1.01 7.70 13.94
CA ARG A 116 -1.02 6.27 14.31
C ARG A 116 0.02 5.94 15.38
N ARG A 117 -0.48 5.72 16.60
CA ARG A 117 0.25 5.14 17.72
C ARG A 117 0.14 3.60 17.66
N LEU A 118 1.25 2.90 17.40
CA LEU A 118 1.31 1.45 17.44
C LEU A 118 1.69 0.94 18.83
N LYS A 119 1.19 -0.24 19.19
CA LYS A 119 1.61 -1.01 20.36
C LYS A 119 2.26 -2.30 19.88
N GLY A 120 3.25 -2.82 20.60
CA GLY A 120 4.01 -3.98 20.14
C GLY A 120 5.20 -4.31 21.03
N TYR A 121 6.00 -5.27 20.59
CA TYR A 121 7.18 -5.78 21.29
C TYR A 121 8.45 -5.46 20.51
N VAL A 122 9.53 -5.09 21.18
CA VAL A 122 10.85 -4.94 20.53
C VAL A 122 11.53 -6.30 20.45
N THR A 123 11.86 -6.72 19.23
CA THR A 123 12.41 -8.07 18.96
C THR A 123 13.93 -8.08 18.89
N SER A 124 14.54 -6.98 18.44
CA SER A 124 15.99 -6.78 18.44
C SER A 124 16.30 -5.29 18.40
N VAL A 125 17.43 -4.90 18.99
CA VAL A 125 18.10 -3.62 18.78
C VAL A 125 19.33 -3.92 17.94
N GLY A 126 19.61 -3.08 16.93
CA GLY A 126 20.72 -3.29 16.00
C GLY A 126 21.78 -2.21 16.15
N ASP A 127 21.31 -0.96 16.14
CA ASP A 127 22.12 0.25 16.27
C ASP A 127 21.63 1.06 17.47
N ALA A 128 22.42 2.03 17.94
CA ALA A 128 22.09 2.82 19.12
C ALA A 128 20.88 3.77 18.93
N ASP A 129 20.39 3.97 17.70
CA ASP A 129 19.17 4.73 17.38
C ASP A 129 18.04 3.88 16.75
N ASN A 130 18.31 2.61 16.39
CA ASN A 130 17.44 1.77 15.55
C ASN A 130 17.03 0.46 16.23
N PHE A 131 15.75 0.10 16.13
CA PHE A 131 15.22 -1.16 16.65
C PHE A 131 14.15 -1.81 15.76
N ARG A 132 14.00 -3.12 15.90
CA ARG A 132 12.96 -3.93 15.24
C ARG A 132 11.75 -4.09 16.16
N PHE A 133 10.58 -3.71 15.64
CA PHE A 133 9.32 -3.66 16.37
C PHE A 133 8.28 -4.60 15.75
N TRP A 134 7.79 -5.56 16.54
CA TRP A 134 6.70 -6.43 16.17
C TRP A 134 5.37 -5.82 16.62
N HIS A 135 4.51 -5.46 15.66
CA HIS A 135 3.23 -4.80 15.96
C HIS A 135 2.18 -5.77 16.51
N GLN A 136 1.60 -5.41 17.65
CA GLN A 136 0.46 -6.08 18.28
C GLN A 136 -0.86 -5.31 17.98
N PRO A 137 -1.82 -5.91 17.24
CA PRO A 137 -3.12 -5.28 17.00
C PRO A 137 -3.88 -5.03 18.30
N THR A 138 -4.60 -3.91 18.37
CA THR A 138 -5.37 -3.54 19.58
C THR A 138 -6.54 -4.50 19.81
N LEU A 139 -7.16 -5.03 18.76
CA LEU A 139 -8.22 -6.04 18.84
C LEU A 139 -7.69 -7.49 19.00
N ARG A 140 -6.37 -7.70 19.11
CA ARG A 140 -5.75 -9.02 19.35
C ARG A 140 -4.68 -8.96 20.47
N PRO A 141 -5.05 -8.58 21.71
CA PRO A 141 -4.10 -8.37 22.82
C PRO A 141 -3.40 -9.64 23.33
N TRP A 142 -3.84 -10.83 22.90
CA TRP A 142 -3.16 -12.12 23.18
C TRP A 142 -2.04 -12.45 22.19
N ALA A 143 -1.96 -11.76 21.04
CA ALA A 143 -0.96 -12.04 20.02
C ALA A 143 0.45 -11.65 20.49
N LYS A 144 1.41 -12.58 20.37
CA LYS A 144 2.82 -12.43 20.78
C LYS A 144 3.75 -12.61 19.57
N PRO A 145 4.98 -12.06 19.59
CA PRO A 145 5.98 -12.33 18.56
C PRO A 145 6.37 -13.83 18.56
N PRO A 146 6.72 -14.41 17.38
CA PRO A 146 7.28 -15.75 17.30
C PRO A 146 8.71 -15.81 17.88
N ASN A 147 9.09 -16.96 18.44
CA ASN A 147 10.39 -17.15 19.09
C ASN A 147 11.56 -17.42 18.11
N LYS A 148 11.28 -17.79 16.86
CA LYS A 148 12.31 -18.12 15.86
C LYS A 148 12.72 -16.87 15.07
N LYS A 149 14.04 -16.68 14.89
CA LYS A 149 14.60 -15.55 14.11
C LYS A 149 14.22 -15.58 12.62
N SER A 150 13.99 -16.77 12.04
CA SER A 150 13.49 -16.93 10.67
C SER A 150 12.15 -16.26 10.46
N ASP A 151 11.23 -16.49 11.40
CA ASP A 151 9.81 -16.13 11.33
C ASP A 151 9.57 -14.65 11.65
N LEU A 152 10.64 -13.91 12.00
CA LEU A 152 10.65 -12.46 12.24
C LEU A 152 11.15 -11.66 11.03
N LYS A 153 11.73 -12.31 10.00
CA LYS A 153 12.10 -11.68 8.74
C LYS A 153 10.84 -11.23 8.00
N ASN A 154 10.82 -9.99 7.50
CA ASN A 154 9.68 -9.38 6.81
C ASN A 154 8.36 -9.39 7.62
N GLU A 155 8.47 -9.47 8.95
CA GLU A 155 7.38 -9.54 9.93
C GLU A 155 7.52 -8.44 11.02
N THR A 156 8.55 -7.60 10.92
CA THR A 156 8.92 -6.57 11.90
C THR A 156 9.20 -5.22 11.24
N LEU A 157 8.71 -4.15 11.87
CA LEU A 157 8.96 -2.78 11.46
C LEU A 157 10.35 -2.36 11.91
N HIS A 158 11.14 -1.77 11.01
CA HIS A 158 12.40 -1.12 11.37
C HIS A 158 12.08 0.33 11.78
N VAL A 159 12.36 0.68 13.04
CA VAL A 159 12.04 1.99 13.61
C VAL A 159 13.34 2.72 13.97
N ARG A 160 13.48 3.95 13.48
CA ARG A 160 14.52 4.91 13.87
C ARG A 160 13.93 5.85 14.92
N LEU A 161 14.64 6.08 16.02
CA LEU A 161 14.20 7.04 17.03
C LEU A 161 14.22 8.47 16.48
N ALA A 162 13.14 9.21 16.71
CA ALA A 162 13.08 10.63 16.37
C ALA A 162 13.79 11.49 17.42
N GLY A 163 14.57 12.48 16.97
CA GLY A 163 15.15 13.54 17.82
C GLY A 163 16.36 13.14 18.66
N VAL A 164 17.03 12.03 18.34
CA VAL A 164 18.31 11.62 18.92
C VAL A 164 19.20 11.16 17.78
N ASP A 165 20.42 11.68 17.73
CA ASP A 165 21.51 11.09 16.97
C ASP A 165 22.47 10.40 17.95
N ALA A 166 22.83 9.15 17.67
CA ALA A 166 23.59 8.30 18.58
C ALA A 166 24.97 8.01 17.97
N PRO A 167 26.03 7.89 18.80
CA PRO A 167 27.38 7.63 18.31
C PRO A 167 27.45 6.34 17.47
N GLU A 168 28.09 6.45 16.30
CA GLU A 168 28.14 5.38 15.30
C GLU A 168 29.01 4.20 15.74
N LEU A 169 28.48 2.99 15.58
CA LEU A 169 29.18 1.73 15.86
C LEU A 169 30.24 1.44 14.78
N ALA A 170 31.25 0.62 15.11
CA ALA A 170 32.30 0.24 14.15
C ALA A 170 31.70 -0.43 12.91
N HIS A 171 31.84 0.21 11.75
CA HIS A 171 31.28 -0.26 10.48
C HIS A 171 32.34 -0.21 9.37
N PHE A 172 32.58 -1.36 8.71
CA PHE A 172 33.42 -1.52 7.51
C PHE A 172 34.72 -0.68 7.49
N GLY A 173 35.64 -0.98 8.39
CA GLY A 173 36.99 -0.39 8.42
C GLY A 173 37.12 0.89 9.24
N ASN A 174 36.01 1.56 9.58
CA ASN A 174 36.04 2.69 10.50
C ASN A 174 35.95 2.22 11.97
N PRO A 175 36.75 2.79 12.89
CA PRO A 175 36.62 2.51 14.32
C PRO A 175 35.28 3.05 14.87
N ALA A 176 34.77 2.44 15.94
CA ALA A 176 33.59 2.94 16.63
C ALA A 176 33.83 4.36 17.18
N GLN A 177 32.79 5.19 17.16
CA GLN A 177 32.80 6.45 17.90
C GLN A 177 32.82 6.17 19.41
N PRO A 178 33.43 7.05 20.23
CA PRO A 178 33.47 6.85 21.68
C PRO A 178 32.04 6.71 22.22
N TYR A 179 31.85 5.75 23.13
CA TYR A 179 30.58 5.44 23.79
C TYR A 179 29.45 4.86 22.91
N ALA A 180 29.72 4.52 21.63
CA ALA A 180 28.76 3.84 20.75
C ALA A 180 28.21 2.53 21.37
N ASP A 181 29.10 1.70 21.93
CA ASP A 181 28.73 0.45 22.59
C ASP A 181 27.87 0.68 23.84
N GLU A 182 28.19 1.69 24.65
CA GLU A 182 27.44 2.03 25.88
C GLU A 182 26.02 2.52 25.56
N ALA A 183 25.87 3.31 24.50
CA ALA A 183 24.58 3.78 23.99
C ALA A 183 23.72 2.61 23.47
N LEU A 184 24.31 1.68 22.71
CA LEU A 184 23.66 0.46 22.24
C LEU A 184 23.21 -0.42 23.42
N ASP A 185 24.08 -0.64 24.41
CA ASP A 185 23.78 -1.43 25.60
C ASP A 185 22.69 -0.79 26.46
N TRP A 186 22.70 0.55 26.58
CA TRP A 186 21.64 1.28 27.27
C TRP A 186 20.29 1.08 26.56
N LEU A 187 20.23 1.30 25.24
CA LEU A 187 19.00 1.16 24.47
C LEU A 187 18.47 -0.29 24.51
N THR A 188 19.36 -1.26 24.38
CA THR A 188 19.06 -2.69 24.48
C THR A 188 18.46 -3.04 25.83
N ARG A 189 19.06 -2.60 26.95
CA ARG A 189 18.52 -2.79 28.31
C ARG A 189 17.17 -2.12 28.52
N GLN A 190 16.88 -1.00 27.85
CA GLN A 190 15.59 -0.30 27.98
C GLN A 190 14.47 -0.88 27.11
N LEU A 191 14.79 -1.42 25.93
CA LEU A 191 13.79 -1.80 24.93
C LEU A 191 13.60 -3.31 24.77
N LEU A 192 14.68 -4.12 24.79
CA LEU A 192 14.65 -5.50 24.31
C LEU A 192 13.59 -6.35 25.06
N GLY A 193 12.73 -7.03 24.29
CA GLY A 193 11.65 -7.87 24.83
C GLY A 193 10.50 -7.10 25.51
N ARG A 194 10.63 -5.79 25.74
CA ARG A 194 9.59 -4.98 26.40
C ARG A 194 8.46 -4.62 25.43
N LYS A 195 7.29 -4.35 26.01
CA LYS A 195 6.12 -3.87 25.28
C LYS A 195 6.14 -2.34 25.24
N VAL A 196 6.27 -1.78 24.04
CA VAL A 196 6.44 -0.34 23.79
C VAL A 196 5.29 0.25 22.98
N ARG A 197 5.18 1.57 23.00
CA ARG A 197 4.31 2.33 22.09
C ARG A 197 5.16 3.16 21.15
N VAL A 198 4.90 3.11 19.86
CA VAL A 198 5.63 3.88 18.84
C VAL A 198 4.66 4.80 18.11
N GLU A 199 5.01 6.07 17.97
CA GLU A 199 4.29 7.08 17.20
C GLU A 199 5.03 7.28 15.88
N LEU A 200 4.34 7.11 14.76
CA LEU A 200 4.97 7.06 13.43
C LEU A 200 4.87 8.43 12.75
N PHE A 201 5.98 8.99 12.25
CA PHE A 201 5.98 10.29 11.56
C PHE A 201 6.24 10.20 10.06
N ARG A 202 7.26 9.44 9.63
CA ARG A 202 7.65 9.34 8.22
C ARG A 202 8.38 8.02 7.93
N LYS A 203 8.31 7.57 6.67
CA LYS A 203 9.19 6.51 6.13
C LYS A 203 10.46 7.17 5.58
N ASP A 204 11.61 6.69 6.04
CA ASP A 204 12.95 7.06 5.62
C ASP A 204 13.30 6.43 4.25
N GLN A 205 14.30 6.97 3.54
CA GLN A 205 14.75 6.47 2.24
C GLN A 205 15.23 5.01 2.31
N TYR A 206 15.83 4.61 3.43
CA TYR A 206 16.23 3.23 3.71
C TYR A 206 15.07 2.30 4.13
N GLY A 207 13.82 2.74 4.02
CA GLY A 207 12.63 1.98 4.41
C GLY A 207 12.40 1.86 5.91
N ARG A 208 13.21 2.55 6.75
CA ARG A 208 12.97 2.71 8.19
C ARG A 208 11.75 3.60 8.43
N ILE A 209 11.16 3.53 9.62
CA ILE A 209 10.11 4.44 10.05
C ILE A 209 10.65 5.33 11.17
N VAL A 210 10.71 6.63 10.95
CA VAL A 210 11.07 7.61 11.97
C VAL A 210 9.90 7.77 12.94
N GLY A 211 10.16 7.56 14.23
CA GLY A 211 9.11 7.53 15.24
C GLY A 211 9.56 7.81 16.67
N MET A 212 8.66 8.34 17.50
CA MET A 212 8.88 8.46 18.94
C MET A 212 8.49 7.17 19.65
N CYS A 213 9.40 6.64 20.48
CA CYS A 213 9.17 5.44 21.26
C CYS A 213 8.88 5.78 22.73
N TYR A 214 7.91 5.08 23.32
CA TYR A 214 7.50 5.24 24.72
C TYR A 214 7.49 3.89 25.44
N VAL A 215 8.29 3.80 26.49
CA VAL A 215 8.34 2.66 27.43
C VAL A 215 7.46 2.97 28.63
N ARG A 216 6.89 1.95 29.27
CA ARG A 216 6.11 2.08 30.51
C ARG A 216 6.96 1.59 31.68
N ASN A 217 7.25 2.49 32.62
CA ASN A 217 8.22 2.25 33.69
C ASN A 217 7.53 1.68 34.93
N PHE A 218 7.47 0.36 35.05
CA PHE A 218 7.00 -0.32 36.25
C PHE A 218 7.81 0.16 37.48
N PRO A 219 7.19 0.50 38.64
CA PRO A 219 5.80 0.19 39.03
C PRO A 219 4.74 1.25 38.63
N TRP A 220 5.14 2.44 38.19
CA TRP A 220 4.21 3.55 37.94
C TRP A 220 3.59 3.47 36.55
N LEU A 221 2.34 3.92 36.36
CA LEU A 221 1.69 3.89 35.04
C LEU A 221 2.25 4.93 34.03
N ARG A 222 3.32 5.67 34.38
CA ARG A 222 3.93 6.68 33.51
C ARG A 222 4.52 5.99 32.29
N THR A 223 4.31 6.59 31.12
CA THR A 223 5.14 6.29 29.95
C THR A 223 6.16 7.38 29.76
N SER A 224 7.42 6.97 29.63
CA SER A 224 8.57 7.83 29.40
C SER A 224 8.96 7.77 27.93
N ASN A 225 9.27 8.90 27.32
CA ASN A 225 9.80 8.94 25.96
C ASN A 225 11.26 8.46 25.99
N VAL A 226 11.59 7.49 25.14
CA VAL A 226 12.92 6.85 25.08
C VAL A 226 13.98 7.85 24.62
N SER A 227 13.67 8.68 23.61
CA SER A 227 14.56 9.74 23.12
C SER A 227 14.98 10.67 24.25
N ALA A 228 14.01 11.16 25.04
CA ALA A 228 14.27 12.05 26.17
C ALA A 228 15.00 11.36 27.34
N LEU A 229 14.79 10.05 27.53
CA LEU A 229 15.55 9.28 28.53
C LEU A 229 17.01 9.05 28.11
N MET A 230 17.27 8.89 26.82
CA MET A 230 18.61 8.70 26.26
C MET A 230 19.43 9.99 26.35
N LEU A 231 18.86 11.12 25.91
CA LEU A 231 19.46 12.45 26.10
C LEU A 231 19.71 12.76 27.60
N LYS A 232 18.81 12.35 28.48
CA LYS A 232 19.00 12.51 29.93
C LYS A 232 20.10 11.59 30.49
N ALA A 233 20.32 10.41 29.91
CA ALA A 233 21.36 9.49 30.32
C ALA A 233 22.76 9.93 29.87
N GLY A 234 22.87 10.68 28.77
CA GLY A 234 24.11 11.31 28.31
C GLY A 234 24.44 12.67 28.92
N SER A 235 23.56 13.21 29.78
CA SER A 235 23.75 14.53 30.41
C SER A 235 24.72 14.43 31.59
N PRO A 236 25.74 15.32 31.71
CA PRO A 236 26.87 15.14 32.65
C PRO A 236 26.52 15.13 34.15
N ASP A 237 25.31 15.56 34.54
CA ASP A 237 24.81 15.51 35.93
C ASP A 237 24.25 14.13 36.34
N ALA A 238 24.17 13.16 35.42
CA ALA A 238 23.91 11.77 35.73
C ALA A 238 25.24 10.99 35.73
N GLN A 239 25.45 10.08 36.69
CA GLN A 239 26.64 9.21 36.68
C GLN A 239 26.62 8.26 35.46
N GLY A 240 27.21 8.71 34.36
CA GLY A 240 27.41 7.98 33.09
C GLY A 240 27.62 8.94 31.91
N PRO A 241 28.67 8.78 31.08
CA PRO A 241 28.76 9.42 29.76
C PRO A 241 27.74 8.79 28.78
N ALA A 242 27.38 9.38 27.63
CA ALA A 242 28.06 10.39 26.82
C ALA A 242 27.12 11.16 25.87
N ASP A 243 27.69 12.08 25.09
CA ASP A 243 27.01 12.97 24.14
C ASP A 243 26.08 12.25 23.15
N ALA A 244 24.78 12.42 23.37
CA ALA A 244 23.74 12.24 22.36
C ALA A 244 23.25 13.63 21.96
N THR A 245 23.44 14.03 20.70
CA THR A 245 23.07 15.36 20.21
C THR A 245 21.66 15.39 19.62
N VAL A 246 21.05 16.57 19.60
CA VAL A 246 19.69 16.77 19.06
C VAL A 246 19.79 17.05 17.57
N TYR A 247 19.12 16.22 16.76
CA TYR A 247 19.14 16.32 15.30
C TYR A 247 18.32 17.53 14.80
N GLU A 248 18.96 18.43 14.05
CA GLU A 248 18.34 19.62 13.45
C GLU A 248 18.54 19.65 11.93
N GLN A 249 17.86 18.77 11.19
CA GLN A 249 17.72 18.89 9.73
C GLN A 249 16.38 18.32 9.21
N ALA A 250 15.81 19.00 8.21
CA ALA A 250 14.61 18.64 7.44
C ALA A 250 13.25 18.52 8.17
N ASN A 251 12.60 19.66 8.42
CA ASN A 251 11.13 19.82 8.54
C ASN A 251 10.43 19.03 9.67
N ALA A 252 10.89 19.21 10.91
CA ALA A 252 10.11 18.88 12.10
C ALA A 252 8.93 19.87 12.28
N VAL A 253 7.74 19.49 11.81
CA VAL A 253 6.52 20.29 12.05
C VAL A 253 6.08 20.14 13.51
N HIS A 254 6.49 21.10 14.34
CA HIS A 254 5.73 21.43 15.53
C HIS A 254 4.37 22.04 15.13
N ALA A 255 3.31 21.51 15.74
CA ALA A 255 2.01 22.17 15.84
C ALA A 255 1.48 21.84 17.25
N ALA A 256 1.20 22.79 18.13
CA ALA A 256 1.14 24.26 18.01
C ALA A 256 1.84 24.90 19.25
N ASP A 257 2.05 26.21 19.39
CA ASP A 257 1.46 27.36 18.69
C ASP A 257 2.53 28.29 18.10
N GLY A 258 2.22 28.92 16.97
CA GLY A 258 3.18 29.74 16.23
C GLY A 258 2.76 31.21 16.13
N HIS A 259 3.69 32.11 16.45
CA HIS A 259 3.87 33.39 15.78
C HIS A 259 5.38 33.65 15.72
N GLY A 260 5.95 33.76 14.51
CA GLY A 260 7.30 34.27 14.32
C GLY A 260 7.32 35.81 14.25
N PRO A 261 8.48 36.45 14.00
CA PRO A 261 9.75 35.83 13.58
C PRO A 261 10.99 36.34 14.37
N ILE A 262 12.17 36.03 13.82
CA ILE A 262 13.49 36.62 14.08
C ILE A 262 14.28 36.02 15.26
N CYS A 263 15.55 35.75 14.94
CA CYS A 263 16.60 35.27 15.82
C CYS A 263 16.89 36.28 16.95
N ASP A 264 16.95 35.83 18.21
CA ASP A 264 18.05 36.25 19.07
C ASP A 264 18.33 35.27 20.22
N SER A 265 19.45 35.54 20.86
CA SER A 265 20.26 34.75 21.76
C SER A 265 19.71 34.67 23.19
N ARG A 266 19.96 33.52 23.82
CA ARG A 266 20.07 33.29 25.28
C ARG A 266 18.80 33.35 26.16
N ARG A 267 18.84 32.40 27.12
CA ARG A 267 18.44 32.46 28.54
C ARG A 267 17.01 32.05 28.96
N LEU A 268 16.98 31.30 30.07
CA LEU A 268 15.93 31.20 31.12
C LEU A 268 14.63 30.46 30.76
N VAL A 269 13.95 29.74 31.67
CA VAL A 269 14.41 29.03 32.89
C VAL A 269 13.38 27.94 33.26
N LEU A 270 13.81 26.87 33.93
CA LEU A 270 12.91 25.85 34.47
C LEU A 270 12.22 26.31 35.78
N ARG A 271 10.90 26.56 35.71
CA ARG A 271 9.94 26.56 36.83
C ARG A 271 8.55 26.21 36.26
N SER A 272 7.64 25.50 36.92
CA SER A 272 7.65 24.63 38.12
C SER A 272 6.41 23.69 37.95
N SER A 273 6.16 22.63 38.73
CA SER A 273 5.87 22.64 40.17
C SER A 273 5.81 21.21 40.72
N PHE A 274 6.13 21.07 42.01
CA PHE A 274 6.04 19.83 42.78
C PHE A 274 5.03 20.02 43.93
N ALA A 275 4.24 18.99 44.23
CA ALA A 275 3.39 18.87 45.41
C ALA A 275 3.09 17.35 45.61
N VAL A 276 3.08 16.75 46.81
CA VAL A 276 3.23 17.30 48.17
C VAL A 276 3.70 16.18 49.14
N TYR A 277 4.62 16.52 50.08
CA TYR A 277 4.88 15.94 51.43
C TYR A 277 5.06 14.39 51.63
N ARG A 278 5.77 13.84 52.64
CA ARG A 278 6.04 14.29 54.03
C ARG A 278 7.31 13.64 54.65
N ARG A 279 7.96 14.39 55.55
CA ARG A 279 8.94 14.08 56.66
C ARG A 279 9.05 12.60 57.13
N SER A 280 10.16 12.13 57.76
CA SER A 280 11.04 12.79 58.75
C SER A 280 12.32 11.98 59.10
N ARG A 281 13.41 12.65 59.53
CA ARG A 281 14.50 12.25 60.50
C ARG A 281 15.19 10.85 60.38
N SER A 282 16.44 10.64 60.80
CA SER A 282 17.60 11.52 61.12
C SER A 282 18.88 10.67 61.27
N ASP A 283 20.04 11.33 61.33
CA ASP A 283 21.29 10.94 61.99
C ASP A 283 22.18 9.78 61.47
N ASN A 284 23.38 10.19 61.06
CA ASN A 284 24.70 9.68 61.44
C ASN A 284 25.26 8.27 61.09
N MET A 285 26.54 8.36 60.70
CA MET A 285 27.67 7.48 61.01
C MET A 285 27.90 6.14 60.29
N VAL A 286 29.03 6.14 59.55
CA VAL A 286 30.19 5.23 59.68
C VAL A 286 30.08 3.79 59.15
N SER A 287 31.25 3.35 58.67
CA SER A 287 31.64 2.09 58.05
C SER A 287 31.08 0.79 58.65
N SER A 288 30.93 -0.24 57.81
CA SER A 288 31.96 -1.30 57.69
C SER A 288 31.57 -2.43 56.73
N VAL A 289 32.57 -2.94 56.02
CA VAL A 289 32.61 -4.28 55.36
C VAL A 289 33.01 -5.32 56.43
N PRO A 290 33.04 -6.66 56.20
CA PRO A 290 32.40 -7.52 55.19
C PRO A 290 31.65 -8.73 55.85
N ALA A 291 31.11 -9.68 55.05
CA ALA A 291 31.39 -11.14 55.17
C ALA A 291 30.32 -12.06 54.52
N THR A 292 30.76 -12.86 53.55
CA THR A 292 30.25 -14.18 53.13
C THR A 292 30.64 -15.29 54.15
N PRO A 293 30.34 -16.61 53.97
CA PRO A 293 29.29 -17.32 53.20
C PRO A 293 28.64 -18.52 53.99
N LEU A 294 28.02 -19.49 53.29
CA LEU A 294 27.74 -20.91 53.69
C LEU A 294 26.61 -21.14 54.74
N ARG A 295 25.94 -22.31 54.86
CA ARG A 295 25.65 -23.48 53.96
C ARG A 295 24.67 -24.45 54.69
N SER A 296 23.74 -25.07 53.94
CA SER A 296 23.07 -26.38 54.20
C SER A 296 22.12 -26.60 55.41
N THR A 297 21.33 -27.67 55.25
CA THR A 297 20.43 -28.40 56.18
C THR A 297 19.20 -27.66 56.74
N GLY A 298 18.04 -28.30 56.96
CA GLY A 298 17.61 -29.65 56.57
C GLY A 298 16.46 -30.22 57.42
N ALA A 299 15.51 -30.91 56.78
CA ALA A 299 14.45 -31.77 57.37
C ALA A 299 13.33 -31.10 58.21
N GLY A 300 12.12 -31.70 58.20
CA GLY A 300 10.99 -31.18 59.01
C GLY A 300 9.53 -31.51 58.63
N ASN A 301 9.27 -32.62 57.93
CA ASN A 301 8.07 -33.50 58.02
C ASN A 301 6.65 -32.96 58.31
N ALA A 302 5.69 -33.29 57.42
CA ALA A 302 4.44 -33.99 57.79
C ALA A 302 3.68 -34.65 56.59
N LYS A 303 3.65 -36.00 56.57
CA LYS A 303 2.57 -36.95 56.19
C LYS A 303 1.57 -36.56 55.05
N ALA A 304 1.48 -37.28 53.91
CA ALA A 304 0.87 -38.63 53.67
C ALA A 304 -0.69 -38.64 53.82
N LEU A 305 -1.54 -39.31 53.00
CA LEU A 305 -1.41 -40.52 52.15
C LEU A 305 -2.24 -40.47 50.81
N PHE A 306 -1.65 -40.92 49.69
CA PHE A 306 -1.94 -42.15 48.86
C PHE A 306 -3.29 -42.96 49.01
N PRO A 307 -3.72 -43.86 48.05
CA PRO A 307 -3.70 -43.83 46.55
C PRO A 307 -4.98 -44.41 45.80
N PRO A 308 -4.97 -45.39 44.81
CA PRO A 308 -5.19 -45.17 43.35
C PRO A 308 -6.10 -46.22 42.61
N PHE A 309 -5.81 -46.54 41.32
CA PHE A 309 -6.41 -47.54 40.37
C PHE A 309 -7.74 -47.12 39.66
N ALA A 310 -8.10 -47.56 38.44
CA ALA A 310 -7.33 -48.07 37.27
C ALA A 310 -8.18 -48.16 35.97
N SER A 311 -7.50 -48.54 34.88
CA SER A 311 -7.93 -48.76 33.48
C SER A 311 -9.16 -49.64 33.21
N ILE A 312 -9.76 -49.51 32.00
CA ILE A 312 -10.31 -50.59 31.14
C ILE A 312 -10.52 -50.06 29.68
N LEU A 313 -10.34 -50.93 28.69
CA LEU A 313 -10.58 -50.75 27.23
C LEU A 313 -11.58 -51.83 26.73
N PRO A 314 -11.83 -52.01 25.41
CA PRO A 314 -12.72 -51.27 24.50
C PRO A 314 -13.94 -52.19 24.12
N PRO A 315 -14.65 -52.15 22.95
CA PRO A 315 -14.10 -52.38 21.59
C PRO A 315 -14.79 -51.62 20.41
N SER A 316 -14.34 -51.97 19.20
CA SER A 316 -14.65 -51.49 17.84
C SER A 316 -16.05 -51.80 17.25
N SER A 317 -16.50 -51.04 16.23
CA SER A 317 -16.60 -51.55 14.82
C SER A 317 -17.29 -50.61 13.78
N CYS A 318 -16.81 -50.72 12.53
CA CYS A 318 -17.47 -50.64 11.21
C CYS A 318 -18.34 -49.44 10.70
N SER A 319 -17.91 -48.94 9.53
CA SER A 319 -18.66 -48.29 8.41
C SER A 319 -19.77 -49.22 7.81
N PRO A 320 -20.58 -48.89 6.74
CA PRO A 320 -20.40 -47.85 5.72
C PRO A 320 -21.71 -47.15 5.19
N ALA A 321 -21.63 -46.56 3.99
CA ALA A 321 -22.63 -45.68 3.37
C ALA A 321 -23.61 -46.34 2.37
N ARG A 322 -24.64 -45.55 1.99
CA ARG A 322 -25.48 -45.52 0.75
C ARG A 322 -26.97 -45.86 0.91
N ARG A 323 -27.78 -45.11 0.15
CA ARG A 323 -29.20 -45.34 -0.22
C ARG A 323 -30.18 -45.17 0.97
N LEU A 324 -31.41 -44.68 0.80
CA LEU A 324 -32.28 -44.59 -0.38
C LEU A 324 -33.16 -43.32 -0.33
N ALA A 325 -33.63 -42.85 -1.50
CA ALA A 325 -34.73 -41.88 -1.57
C ALA A 325 -36.09 -42.60 -1.50
N SER A 326 -37.12 -41.98 -0.92
CA SER A 326 -38.45 -41.81 -1.53
C SER A 326 -39.55 -41.39 -0.52
N ARG A 327 -40.47 -40.52 -0.99
CA ARG A 327 -41.84 -40.28 -0.45
C ARG A 327 -41.93 -39.71 0.98
N LEU A 328 -42.89 -38.85 1.35
CA LEU A 328 -43.97 -38.15 0.65
C LEU A 328 -44.41 -36.97 1.52
N ARG A 329 -44.53 -35.74 0.98
CA ARG A 329 -45.65 -34.85 1.36
C ARG A 329 -46.03 -33.96 0.20
N ARG A 330 -47.26 -34.15 -0.27
CA ARG A 330 -47.89 -33.37 -1.33
C ARG A 330 -48.52 -32.13 -0.69
N LEU A 331 -48.25 -30.96 -1.24
CA LEU A 331 -49.23 -29.88 -1.34
C LEU A 331 -49.06 -29.29 -2.74
N ALA A 332 -50.05 -29.51 -3.59
CA ALA A 332 -50.11 -28.92 -4.92
C ALA A 332 -51.02 -27.69 -4.86
N PRO A 333 -50.60 -26.51 -5.35
CA PRO A 333 -51.53 -25.48 -5.73
C PRO A 333 -52.23 -25.87 -7.04
N ILE A 334 -53.48 -25.43 -7.15
CA ILE A 334 -54.43 -25.76 -8.21
C ILE A 334 -53.86 -25.46 -9.60
N ALA A 335 -53.86 -26.47 -10.48
CA ALA A 335 -53.45 -26.32 -11.87
C ALA A 335 -54.57 -25.64 -12.69
N SER A 336 -54.37 -24.37 -13.05
CA SER A 336 -55.11 -23.77 -14.15
C SER A 336 -54.66 -24.41 -15.47
N ARG A 337 -55.58 -25.07 -16.18
CA ARG A 337 -55.34 -25.64 -17.51
C ARG A 337 -55.23 -24.54 -18.59
N ASN A 338 -54.68 -24.95 -19.74
CA ASN A 338 -54.76 -24.31 -21.06
C ASN A 338 -54.07 -22.93 -21.22
N THR A 339 -53.09 -22.73 -22.11
CA THR A 339 -52.79 -23.38 -23.40
C THR A 339 -51.30 -23.22 -23.77
N GLN A 340 -50.60 -24.30 -24.17
CA GLN A 340 -49.35 -24.14 -24.92
C GLN A 340 -49.68 -23.88 -26.39
N SER A 341 -49.80 -22.60 -26.78
CA SER A 341 -49.79 -22.22 -28.19
C SER A 341 -48.43 -22.58 -28.79
N THR A 342 -48.40 -23.55 -29.70
CA THR A 342 -47.21 -23.98 -30.43
C THR A 342 -46.79 -22.92 -31.45
N LEU A 343 -46.19 -21.83 -30.97
CA LEU A 343 -45.67 -20.73 -31.80
C LEU A 343 -44.80 -21.28 -32.93
N SER A 344 -45.11 -20.85 -34.17
CA SER A 344 -44.39 -21.24 -35.37
C SER A 344 -42.91 -20.81 -35.30
N LYS A 345 -42.05 -21.46 -36.09
CA LYS A 345 -40.62 -21.15 -36.13
C LYS A 345 -40.38 -19.66 -36.45
N THR A 346 -41.08 -19.14 -37.46
CA THR A 346 -41.05 -17.73 -37.87
C THR A 346 -41.50 -16.76 -36.77
N ALA A 347 -42.54 -17.11 -36.00
CA ALA A 347 -43.02 -16.26 -34.90
C ALA A 347 -42.02 -16.21 -33.71
N LYS A 348 -41.24 -17.28 -33.52
CA LYS A 348 -40.14 -17.33 -32.54
C LYS A 348 -38.96 -16.49 -32.98
N GLU A 349 -38.58 -16.57 -34.25
CA GLU A 349 -37.50 -15.77 -34.85
C GLU A 349 -37.85 -14.28 -34.84
N GLY A 350 -39.10 -13.90 -35.14
CA GLY A 350 -39.58 -12.51 -35.03
C GLY A 350 -39.44 -11.95 -33.61
N ARG A 351 -39.89 -12.68 -32.58
CA ARG A 351 -39.77 -12.24 -31.17
C ARG A 351 -38.32 -12.20 -30.68
N ILE A 352 -37.42 -13.02 -31.22
CA ILE A 352 -35.98 -12.92 -30.93
C ILE A 352 -35.41 -11.63 -31.53
N ARG A 353 -35.76 -11.27 -32.77
CA ARG A 353 -35.33 -10.01 -33.40
C ARG A 353 -35.84 -8.80 -32.62
N GLU A 354 -37.13 -8.74 -32.34
CA GLU A 354 -37.78 -7.69 -31.53
C GLU A 354 -37.09 -7.51 -30.16
N PHE A 355 -36.78 -8.61 -29.47
CA PHE A 355 -36.07 -8.56 -28.19
C PHE A 355 -34.62 -8.06 -28.32
N VAL A 356 -33.89 -8.51 -29.35
CA VAL A 356 -32.50 -8.08 -29.61
C VAL A 356 -32.45 -6.60 -29.99
N GLU A 357 -33.40 -6.13 -30.79
CA GLU A 357 -33.52 -4.72 -31.20
C GLU A 357 -33.78 -3.79 -30.00
N ILE A 358 -34.62 -4.20 -29.06
CA ILE A 358 -34.96 -3.40 -27.86
C ILE A 358 -33.86 -3.45 -26.79
N THR A 359 -33.12 -4.56 -26.66
CA THR A 359 -32.15 -4.77 -25.54
C THR A 359 -30.68 -4.66 -25.92
N GLY A 360 -30.34 -4.74 -27.21
CA GLY A 360 -28.96 -4.94 -27.68
C GLY A 360 -28.33 -6.26 -27.26
N ALA A 361 -29.10 -7.21 -26.71
CA ALA A 361 -28.59 -8.48 -26.21
C ALA A 361 -28.20 -9.45 -27.34
N SER A 362 -27.38 -10.45 -27.03
CA SER A 362 -27.03 -11.50 -28.00
C SER A 362 -28.27 -12.33 -28.38
N ALA A 363 -28.35 -12.80 -29.62
CA ALA A 363 -29.48 -13.61 -30.10
C ALA A 363 -29.66 -14.93 -29.30
N THR A 364 -28.58 -15.48 -28.73
CA THR A 364 -28.61 -16.69 -27.90
C THR A 364 -29.12 -16.40 -26.49
N ASP A 365 -28.78 -15.26 -25.89
CA ASP A 365 -29.35 -14.81 -24.61
C ASP A 365 -30.84 -14.45 -24.75
N ALA A 366 -31.21 -13.76 -25.83
CA ALA A 366 -32.60 -13.47 -26.19
C ALA A 366 -33.44 -14.75 -26.27
N GLN A 367 -32.95 -15.75 -27.00
CA GLN A 367 -33.62 -17.05 -27.11
C GLN A 367 -33.73 -17.77 -25.75
N ARG A 368 -32.73 -17.68 -24.87
CA ARG A 368 -32.76 -18.26 -23.53
C ARG A 368 -33.84 -17.61 -22.65
N LEU A 369 -33.91 -16.28 -22.64
CA LEU A 369 -34.85 -15.52 -21.81
C LEU A 369 -36.28 -15.66 -22.31
N LEU A 370 -36.51 -15.54 -23.62
CA LEU A 370 -37.82 -15.81 -24.22
C LEU A 370 -38.28 -17.24 -23.98
N LYS A 371 -37.39 -18.24 -23.99
CA LYS A 371 -37.75 -19.63 -23.65
C LYS A 371 -38.15 -19.78 -22.18
N ALA A 372 -37.54 -19.03 -21.27
CA ALA A 372 -37.89 -19.05 -19.84
C ALA A 372 -39.23 -18.35 -19.55
N THR A 373 -39.57 -17.26 -20.25
CA THR A 373 -40.80 -16.48 -20.03
C THR A 373 -41.97 -16.90 -20.93
N SER A 374 -41.94 -18.14 -21.47
CA SER A 374 -42.97 -18.67 -22.37
C SER A 374 -43.23 -17.81 -23.61
N TRP A 375 -42.14 -17.29 -24.20
CA TRP A 375 -42.08 -16.45 -25.40
C TRP A 375 -42.82 -15.10 -25.29
N ARG A 376 -43.00 -14.57 -24.08
CA ARG A 376 -43.58 -13.23 -23.85
C ARG A 376 -42.45 -12.19 -23.83
N VAL A 377 -42.43 -11.31 -24.83
CA VAL A 377 -41.37 -10.29 -25.02
C VAL A 377 -41.29 -9.38 -23.80
N ASN A 378 -42.38 -8.71 -23.41
CA ASN A 378 -42.39 -7.79 -22.26
C ASN A 378 -41.94 -8.44 -20.94
N ALA A 379 -42.32 -9.70 -20.70
CA ALA A 379 -41.88 -10.44 -19.51
C ALA A 379 -40.40 -10.86 -19.59
N ALA A 380 -39.87 -11.11 -20.80
CA ALA A 380 -38.44 -11.31 -21.00
C ALA A 380 -37.65 -10.00 -20.81
N LEU A 381 -38.19 -8.86 -21.25
CA LEU A 381 -37.57 -7.54 -21.09
C LEU A 381 -37.48 -7.18 -19.60
N ASP A 382 -38.59 -7.32 -18.88
CA ASP A 382 -38.63 -7.10 -17.42
C ASP A 382 -37.66 -8.06 -16.69
N ALA A 383 -37.61 -9.34 -17.06
CA ALA A 383 -36.63 -10.28 -16.51
C ALA A 383 -35.16 -9.97 -16.90
N PHE A 384 -34.91 -9.27 -18.01
CA PHE A 384 -33.58 -8.85 -18.46
C PHE A 384 -33.09 -7.62 -17.69
N PHE A 385 -33.96 -6.63 -17.47
CA PHE A 385 -33.63 -5.43 -16.69
C PHE A 385 -33.62 -5.66 -15.17
N ASN A 386 -34.34 -6.68 -14.67
CA ASN A 386 -34.39 -7.02 -13.24
C ASN A 386 -33.34 -8.05 -12.78
N ASP A 387 -32.60 -8.74 -13.67
CA ASP A 387 -31.44 -9.56 -13.24
C ASP A 387 -30.20 -8.65 -13.08
N PRO A 388 -29.65 -8.44 -11.87
CA PRO A 388 -28.53 -7.53 -11.62
C PRO A 388 -27.18 -8.01 -12.20
N ARG A 389 -27.20 -9.01 -13.08
CA ARG A 389 -26.04 -9.50 -13.82
C ARG A 389 -26.19 -9.09 -15.28
N PRO A 390 -25.36 -8.16 -15.80
CA PRO A 390 -25.36 -7.86 -17.24
C PRO A 390 -25.11 -9.16 -18.02
N ALA A 391 -25.91 -9.39 -19.07
CA ALA A 391 -25.96 -10.66 -19.79
C ALA A 391 -24.62 -11.10 -20.41
N SER A 392 -23.69 -10.16 -20.62
CA SER A 392 -22.30 -10.43 -21.00
C SER A 392 -21.57 -11.39 -20.05
N SER A 393 -21.90 -11.37 -18.75
CA SER A 393 -21.13 -12.01 -17.68
C SER A 393 -21.04 -13.55 -17.74
N LYS A 394 -22.01 -14.25 -18.32
CA LYS A 394 -21.96 -15.73 -18.44
C LYS A 394 -21.27 -16.20 -19.72
N ALA A 395 -21.42 -15.48 -20.82
CA ALA A 395 -20.66 -15.74 -22.04
C ALA A 395 -19.18 -15.38 -21.86
N SER A 396 -18.89 -14.25 -21.20
CA SER A 396 -17.51 -13.86 -20.88
C SER A 396 -16.86 -14.80 -19.88
N ALA A 397 -17.55 -15.28 -18.84
CA ALA A 397 -17.00 -16.25 -17.90
C ALA A 397 -16.74 -17.64 -18.53
N ALA A 398 -17.59 -18.07 -19.47
CA ALA A 398 -17.36 -19.31 -20.23
C ALA A 398 -16.16 -19.16 -21.18
N ASN A 399 -16.08 -18.04 -21.91
CA ASN A 399 -14.96 -17.73 -22.79
C ASN A 399 -13.64 -17.55 -22.01
N SER A 400 -13.65 -16.87 -20.86
CA SER A 400 -12.46 -16.71 -20.03
C SER A 400 -11.96 -18.04 -19.47
N ALA A 401 -12.87 -18.94 -19.08
CA ALA A 401 -12.52 -20.29 -18.64
C ALA A 401 -11.96 -21.16 -19.78
N GLN A 402 -12.40 -20.94 -21.03
CA GLN A 402 -11.81 -21.60 -22.20
C GLN A 402 -10.42 -21.04 -22.54
N VAL A 403 -10.26 -19.71 -22.51
CA VAL A 403 -8.96 -19.02 -22.66
C VAL A 403 -7.94 -19.54 -21.64
N THR A 404 -8.30 -19.66 -20.36
CA THR A 404 -7.40 -20.23 -19.35
C THR A 404 -6.98 -21.67 -19.68
N LYS A 405 -7.90 -22.53 -20.14
CA LYS A 405 -7.57 -23.92 -20.52
C LYS A 405 -6.66 -24.00 -21.76
N ASN A 406 -6.89 -23.14 -22.75
CA ASN A 406 -6.03 -23.03 -23.93
C ASN A 406 -4.60 -22.62 -23.50
N LEU A 407 -4.49 -21.60 -22.64
CA LEU A 407 -3.22 -21.15 -22.06
C LEU A 407 -2.54 -22.22 -21.18
N GLU A 408 -3.29 -22.98 -20.38
CA GLU A 408 -2.74 -24.11 -19.60
C GLU A 408 -2.20 -25.24 -20.49
N THR A 409 -2.85 -25.48 -21.63
CA THR A 409 -2.41 -26.47 -22.62
C THR A 409 -1.13 -26.00 -23.31
N LEU A 410 -1.06 -24.72 -23.68
CA LEU A 410 0.12 -24.08 -24.28
C LEU A 410 1.29 -24.05 -23.28
N TRP A 411 1.04 -23.74 -22.00
CA TRP A 411 2.03 -23.78 -20.93
C TRP A 411 2.67 -25.18 -20.77
N THR A 412 1.87 -26.24 -20.88
CA THR A 412 2.34 -27.63 -20.72
C THR A 412 3.34 -28.04 -21.81
N LYS A 413 3.41 -27.33 -22.95
CA LYS A 413 4.41 -27.56 -23.99
C LYS A 413 5.81 -27.06 -23.60
N TYR A 414 5.91 -26.02 -22.77
CA TYR A 414 7.18 -25.32 -22.48
C TYR A 414 7.65 -25.42 -21.02
N CYS A 415 6.79 -25.88 -20.11
CA CYS A 415 7.15 -25.98 -18.68
C CYS A 415 8.24 -27.02 -18.43
N ASP A 416 9.08 -26.78 -17.43
CA ASP A 416 10.11 -27.74 -17.01
C ASP A 416 9.43 -29.03 -16.46
N PRO A 417 9.78 -30.24 -16.97
CA PRO A 417 9.27 -31.50 -16.43
C PRO A 417 9.51 -31.68 -14.93
N SER A 418 10.56 -31.05 -14.40
CA SER A 418 10.96 -31.04 -12.99
C SER A 418 10.17 -30.03 -12.15
N GLN A 419 9.71 -28.93 -12.77
CA GLN A 419 9.07 -27.80 -12.11
C GLN A 419 7.86 -27.27 -12.92
N PRO A 420 6.64 -27.83 -12.75
CA PRO A 420 5.48 -27.52 -13.61
C PRO A 420 4.93 -26.08 -13.48
N ASN A 421 5.45 -25.29 -12.54
CA ASN A 421 5.08 -23.89 -12.31
C ASN A 421 6.07 -22.88 -12.93
N GLU A 422 7.15 -23.36 -13.56
CA GLU A 422 8.22 -22.55 -14.14
C GLU A 422 8.54 -23.03 -15.56
N ILE A 423 8.84 -22.10 -16.46
CA ILE A 423 9.52 -22.40 -17.74
C ILE A 423 11.01 -22.17 -17.50
N SER A 424 11.82 -23.19 -17.72
CA SER A 424 13.29 -23.12 -17.62
C SER A 424 13.90 -22.42 -18.84
N MET A 425 15.24 -22.29 -18.89
CA MET A 425 15.92 -21.69 -20.04
C MET A 425 15.65 -22.46 -21.34
N ASP A 426 15.63 -23.80 -21.30
CA ASP A 426 15.37 -24.63 -22.48
C ASP A 426 13.94 -24.43 -23.02
N GLY A 427 12.95 -24.42 -22.12
CA GLY A 427 11.56 -24.11 -22.48
C GLY A 427 11.39 -22.67 -22.98
N THR A 428 12.16 -21.72 -22.44
CA THR A 428 12.20 -20.33 -22.91
C THR A 428 12.75 -20.25 -24.33
N MET A 429 13.86 -20.92 -24.63
CA MET A 429 14.43 -20.96 -25.99
C MET A 429 13.44 -21.57 -26.99
N GLN A 430 12.77 -22.66 -26.63
CA GLN A 430 11.75 -23.27 -27.49
C GLN A 430 10.53 -22.36 -27.70
N TYR A 431 10.10 -21.63 -26.65
CA TYR A 431 9.00 -20.67 -26.74
C TYR A 431 9.36 -19.47 -27.63
N CYS A 432 10.57 -18.92 -27.50
CA CYS A 432 11.05 -17.85 -28.38
C CYS A 432 11.16 -18.31 -29.84
N ALA A 433 11.67 -19.51 -30.10
CA ALA A 433 11.75 -20.10 -31.44
C ALA A 433 10.34 -20.28 -32.07
N ASP A 434 9.37 -20.79 -31.30
CA ASP A 434 7.99 -20.92 -31.77
C ASP A 434 7.32 -19.57 -32.01
N LEU A 435 7.63 -18.53 -31.21
CA LEU A 435 7.19 -17.14 -31.42
C LEU A 435 7.89 -16.45 -32.60
N GLY A 436 9.04 -16.93 -33.07
CA GLY A 436 9.85 -16.21 -34.06
C GLY A 436 10.52 -14.96 -33.47
N VAL A 437 10.97 -15.06 -32.22
CA VAL A 437 11.73 -14.04 -31.48
C VAL A 437 13.13 -14.57 -31.22
N ASP A 438 14.15 -13.75 -31.51
CA ASP A 438 15.51 -14.09 -31.08
C ASP A 438 15.68 -13.77 -29.59
N PRO A 439 16.22 -14.69 -28.75
CA PRO A 439 16.45 -14.43 -27.33
C PRO A 439 17.37 -13.24 -27.02
N SER A 440 18.19 -12.81 -27.97
CA SER A 440 19.11 -11.66 -27.89
C SER A 440 18.50 -10.33 -28.35
N GLU A 441 17.29 -10.32 -28.95
CA GLU A 441 16.60 -9.11 -29.40
C GLU A 441 15.93 -8.37 -28.22
N VAL A 442 15.90 -7.02 -28.22
CA VAL A 442 15.22 -6.22 -27.18
C VAL A 442 13.76 -6.62 -26.98
N ILE A 443 13.08 -7.13 -28.01
CA ILE A 443 11.71 -7.61 -27.88
C ILE A 443 11.55 -8.70 -26.81
N MET A 444 12.60 -9.49 -26.53
CA MET A 444 12.59 -10.47 -25.45
C MET A 444 12.51 -9.79 -24.07
N LEU A 445 13.17 -8.65 -23.87
CA LEU A 445 13.06 -7.84 -22.65
C LEU A 445 11.66 -7.22 -22.52
N ALA A 446 11.05 -6.78 -23.62
CA ALA A 446 9.69 -6.26 -23.62
C ALA A 446 8.62 -7.35 -23.39
N LEU A 447 8.84 -8.55 -23.93
CA LEU A 447 8.01 -9.73 -23.67
C LEU A 447 8.10 -10.14 -22.19
N ALA A 448 9.32 -10.23 -21.65
CA ALA A 448 9.57 -10.48 -20.24
C ALA A 448 8.94 -9.41 -19.33
N TRP A 449 9.01 -8.13 -19.70
CA TRP A 449 8.35 -7.03 -18.99
C TRP A 449 6.82 -7.19 -19.01
N PHE A 450 6.25 -7.49 -20.18
CA PHE A 450 4.81 -7.69 -20.36
C PHE A 450 4.28 -8.86 -19.51
N THR A 451 4.95 -10.01 -19.54
CA THR A 451 4.60 -11.17 -18.70
C THR A 451 5.13 -11.07 -17.26
N LYS A 452 5.78 -9.97 -16.88
CA LYS A 452 6.39 -9.74 -15.56
C LYS A 452 7.30 -10.88 -15.09
N ALA A 453 8.14 -11.39 -15.99
CA ALA A 453 9.06 -12.49 -15.72
C ALA A 453 10.01 -12.13 -14.54
N PRO A 454 10.26 -13.07 -13.60
CA PRO A 454 11.01 -12.76 -12.38
C PRO A 454 12.51 -12.58 -12.61
N THR A 455 13.10 -13.42 -13.47
CA THR A 455 14.55 -13.57 -13.66
C THR A 455 14.84 -13.98 -15.12
N MET A 456 15.98 -13.58 -15.65
CA MET A 456 16.38 -13.84 -17.04
C MET A 456 16.29 -15.32 -17.43
N GLY A 457 15.67 -15.59 -18.57
CA GLY A 457 15.54 -16.94 -19.13
C GLY A 457 14.52 -17.83 -18.40
N ARG A 458 13.66 -17.27 -17.55
CA ARG A 458 12.62 -18.01 -16.83
C ARG A 458 11.29 -17.27 -16.77
N PHE A 459 10.18 -18.01 -16.85
CA PHE A 459 8.83 -17.47 -16.67
C PHE A 459 8.08 -18.21 -15.57
N SER A 460 7.27 -17.48 -14.79
CA SER A 460 6.36 -18.08 -13.79
C SER A 460 4.99 -18.36 -14.42
N LYS A 461 4.39 -19.51 -14.09
CA LYS A 461 3.08 -19.91 -14.63
C LYS A 461 2.00 -18.88 -14.38
N ARG A 462 1.98 -18.30 -13.18
CA ARG A 462 0.96 -17.35 -12.77
C ARG A 462 1.03 -16.08 -13.62
N GLU A 463 2.19 -15.43 -13.68
CA GLU A 463 2.31 -14.13 -14.33
C GLU A 463 2.20 -14.24 -15.85
N TRP A 464 2.71 -15.33 -16.44
CA TRP A 464 2.54 -15.64 -17.85
C TRP A 464 1.06 -15.87 -18.22
N VAL A 465 0.32 -16.69 -17.47
CA VAL A 465 -1.12 -16.92 -17.74
C VAL A 465 -1.93 -15.65 -17.51
N GLU A 466 -1.68 -14.91 -16.41
CA GLU A 466 -2.38 -13.65 -16.12
C GLU A 466 -2.17 -12.60 -17.22
N ALA A 467 -0.94 -12.46 -17.75
CA ALA A 467 -0.63 -11.49 -18.80
C ALA A 467 -1.36 -11.82 -20.12
N TRP A 468 -1.28 -13.06 -20.59
CA TRP A 468 -1.95 -13.46 -21.82
C TRP A 468 -3.47 -13.52 -21.70
N GLN A 469 -4.00 -13.89 -20.52
CA GLN A 469 -5.42 -13.85 -20.23
C GLN A 469 -5.97 -12.41 -20.22
N ALA A 470 -5.19 -11.42 -19.79
CA ALA A 470 -5.61 -10.02 -19.78
C ALA A 470 -5.81 -9.43 -21.19
N ILE A 471 -5.05 -9.92 -22.18
CA ILE A 471 -5.21 -9.55 -23.59
C ILE A 471 -6.18 -10.49 -24.34
N GLY A 472 -6.35 -11.73 -23.86
CA GLY A 472 -7.13 -12.77 -24.54
C GLY A 472 -6.36 -13.49 -25.66
N ALA A 473 -5.02 -13.40 -25.65
CA ALA A 473 -4.15 -14.05 -26.62
C ALA A 473 -3.82 -15.49 -26.18
N ASP A 474 -4.73 -16.40 -26.50
CA ASP A 474 -4.76 -17.79 -26.06
C ASP A 474 -4.17 -18.82 -27.05
N SER A 475 -3.58 -18.34 -28.15
CA SER A 475 -2.87 -19.16 -29.16
C SER A 475 -1.54 -18.51 -29.55
N LEU A 476 -0.59 -19.28 -30.08
CA LEU A 476 0.73 -18.78 -30.49
C LEU A 476 0.63 -17.67 -31.55
N GLU A 477 -0.33 -17.74 -32.45
CA GLU A 477 -0.55 -16.74 -33.50
C GLU A 477 -0.93 -15.38 -32.91
N ARG A 478 -1.85 -15.38 -31.93
CA ARG A 478 -2.24 -14.16 -31.19
C ARG A 478 -1.09 -13.62 -30.34
N GLN A 479 -0.26 -14.50 -29.80
CA GLN A 479 0.94 -14.10 -29.06
C GLN A 479 1.97 -13.44 -29.99
N LYS A 480 2.13 -13.92 -31.24
CA LYS A 480 2.96 -13.25 -32.28
C LYS A 480 2.43 -11.88 -32.66
N GLU A 481 1.13 -11.76 -32.95
CA GLU A 481 0.48 -10.47 -33.23
C GLU A 481 0.73 -9.47 -32.09
N GLN A 482 0.65 -9.92 -30.84
CA GLN A 482 0.92 -9.09 -29.68
C GLN A 482 2.42 -8.75 -29.51
N VAL A 483 3.34 -9.64 -29.91
CA VAL A 483 4.79 -9.32 -29.99
C VAL A 483 5.05 -8.21 -30.99
N ASP A 484 4.40 -8.19 -32.16
CA ASP A 484 4.53 -7.09 -33.12
C ASP A 484 3.90 -5.78 -32.62
N VAL A 485 2.86 -5.85 -31.78
CA VAL A 485 2.36 -4.69 -31.03
C VAL A 485 3.39 -4.20 -30.01
N LEU A 486 4.06 -5.11 -29.27
CA LEU A 486 5.11 -4.75 -28.32
C LEU A 486 6.32 -4.09 -29.01
N ARG A 487 6.72 -4.55 -30.22
CA ARG A 487 7.76 -3.90 -31.04
C ARG A 487 7.42 -2.43 -31.30
N LYS A 488 6.20 -2.14 -31.76
CA LYS A 488 5.73 -0.75 -31.99
C LYS A 488 5.61 0.05 -30.70
N GLN A 489 5.27 -0.58 -29.58
CA GLN A 489 5.22 0.10 -28.29
C GLN A 489 6.61 0.49 -27.78
N LEU A 490 7.69 -0.23 -28.12
CA LEU A 490 9.06 0.13 -27.78
C LEU A 490 9.53 1.43 -28.46
N GLU A 491 9.00 1.76 -29.63
CA GLU A 491 9.24 3.06 -30.31
C GLU A 491 8.71 4.25 -29.49
N THR A 492 7.91 4.01 -28.45
CA THR A 492 7.41 5.05 -27.53
C THR A 492 8.40 5.26 -26.36
N PRO A 493 8.97 6.47 -26.17
CA PRO A 493 9.96 6.76 -25.12
C PRO A 493 9.56 6.38 -23.69
N GLU A 494 8.27 6.43 -23.37
CA GLU A 494 7.75 6.02 -22.06
C GLU A 494 7.77 4.50 -21.84
N THR A 495 7.41 3.72 -22.86
CA THR A 495 7.42 2.26 -22.79
C THR A 495 8.86 1.78 -22.76
N PHE A 496 9.71 2.34 -23.63
CA PHE A 496 11.15 2.10 -23.61
C PHE A 496 11.72 2.30 -22.20
N ARG A 497 11.44 3.44 -21.56
CA ARG A 497 11.86 3.70 -20.16
C ARG A 497 11.37 2.65 -19.18
N LYS A 498 10.12 2.17 -19.30
CA LYS A 498 9.56 1.13 -18.43
C LYS A 498 10.29 -0.22 -18.62
N VAL A 499 10.61 -0.60 -19.85
CA VAL A 499 11.38 -1.81 -20.18
C VAL A 499 12.84 -1.70 -19.73
N TYR A 500 13.48 -0.54 -19.93
CA TYR A 500 14.85 -0.27 -19.49
C TYR A 500 15.01 -0.38 -17.96
N ILE A 501 14.09 0.20 -17.18
CA ILE A 501 14.10 0.11 -15.71
C ILE A 501 13.83 -1.33 -15.24
N PHE A 502 13.00 -2.08 -15.98
CA PHE A 502 12.73 -3.49 -15.70
C PHE A 502 13.95 -4.40 -15.98
N ALA A 503 14.69 -4.14 -17.06
CA ALA A 503 15.84 -4.96 -17.48
C ALA A 503 16.87 -5.15 -16.36
N PHE A 504 17.11 -4.14 -15.53
CA PHE A 504 17.99 -4.23 -14.35
C PHE A 504 17.53 -5.30 -13.35
N ASP A 505 16.25 -5.30 -12.97
CA ASP A 505 15.73 -6.27 -12.00
C ASP A 505 15.58 -7.67 -12.58
N TYR A 506 15.35 -7.77 -13.90
CA TYR A 506 15.24 -9.03 -14.65
C TYR A 506 16.59 -9.73 -14.85
N ALA A 507 17.66 -8.98 -15.12
CA ALA A 507 18.96 -9.52 -15.47
C ALA A 507 19.94 -9.73 -14.30
N LYS A 508 19.70 -9.09 -13.15
CA LYS A 508 20.53 -9.30 -11.95
C LYS A 508 20.33 -10.70 -11.38
N THR A 509 21.37 -11.25 -10.76
CA THR A 509 21.25 -12.53 -10.05
C THR A 509 20.36 -12.40 -8.81
N GLU A 510 19.52 -13.41 -8.56
CA GLU A 510 18.63 -13.44 -7.39
C GLU A 510 19.41 -13.26 -6.07
N GLY A 511 18.90 -12.36 -5.22
CA GLY A 511 19.54 -12.00 -3.94
C GLY A 511 20.60 -10.90 -4.03
N GLN A 512 21.08 -10.53 -5.22
CA GLN A 512 22.01 -9.40 -5.39
C GLN A 512 21.25 -8.06 -5.49
N LYS A 513 21.93 -6.97 -5.09
CA LYS A 513 21.42 -5.58 -5.15
C LYS A 513 21.96 -4.79 -6.35
N SER A 514 22.99 -5.31 -7.00
CA SER A 514 23.73 -4.72 -8.12
C SER A 514 23.72 -5.69 -9.30
N LEU A 515 23.81 -5.15 -10.52
CA LEU A 515 23.96 -5.91 -11.75
C LEU A 515 25.46 -6.14 -12.02
N GLN A 516 25.83 -7.33 -12.50
CA GLN A 516 27.23 -7.62 -12.88
C GLN A 516 27.62 -6.78 -14.11
N PHE A 517 28.86 -6.32 -14.17
CA PHE A 517 29.30 -5.38 -15.21
C PHE A 517 29.20 -6.01 -16.60
N GLU A 518 29.57 -7.29 -16.71
CA GLU A 518 29.55 -8.12 -17.91
C GLU A 518 28.12 -8.27 -18.47
N ILE A 519 27.09 -8.20 -17.62
CA ILE A 519 25.68 -8.24 -18.07
C ILE A 519 25.19 -6.82 -18.38
N ALA A 520 25.63 -5.82 -17.60
CA ALA A 520 25.26 -4.42 -17.80
C ALA A 520 25.76 -3.87 -19.14
N GLN A 521 27.00 -4.19 -19.55
CA GLN A 521 27.57 -3.74 -20.82
C GLN A 521 26.76 -4.26 -22.03
N GLU A 522 26.37 -5.54 -22.04
CA GLU A 522 25.64 -6.13 -23.16
C GLU A 522 24.22 -5.55 -23.24
N LEU A 523 23.56 -5.37 -22.09
CA LEU A 523 22.24 -4.73 -22.05
C LEU A 523 22.30 -3.25 -22.45
N TRP A 524 23.37 -2.52 -22.13
CA TRP A 524 23.54 -1.14 -22.61
C TRP A 524 23.82 -1.08 -24.11
N ASN A 525 24.70 -1.94 -24.63
CA ASN A 525 24.96 -2.07 -26.08
C ASN A 525 23.69 -2.42 -26.86
N LEU A 526 22.81 -3.23 -26.26
CA LEU A 526 21.54 -3.63 -26.86
C LEU A 526 20.45 -2.55 -26.75
N LEU A 527 20.31 -1.89 -25.59
CA LEU A 527 19.21 -0.97 -25.31
C LEU A 527 19.49 0.47 -25.76
N ILE A 528 20.63 1.06 -25.40
CA ILE A 528 20.87 2.50 -25.56
C ILE A 528 20.79 2.96 -27.03
N PRO A 529 21.33 2.22 -28.03
CA PRO A 529 21.20 2.61 -29.44
C PRO A 529 19.77 2.53 -29.99
N LEU A 530 18.83 1.90 -29.26
CA LEU A 530 17.43 1.74 -29.65
C LEU A 530 16.48 2.67 -28.86
N ASP A 531 16.99 3.57 -28.02
CA ASP A 531 16.14 4.52 -27.30
C ASP A 531 15.65 5.65 -28.23
N PRO A 532 14.33 5.73 -28.53
CA PRO A 532 13.77 6.73 -29.45
C PRO A 532 13.89 8.19 -28.95
N ALA A 533 14.24 8.41 -27.68
CA ALA A 533 14.44 9.75 -27.11
C ALA A 533 15.91 10.11 -26.87
N SER A 534 16.85 9.22 -27.17
CA SER A 534 18.28 9.46 -26.99
C SER A 534 18.92 9.85 -28.32
N SER A 535 19.75 10.90 -28.31
CA SER A 535 20.67 11.23 -29.40
C SER A 535 22.12 10.84 -29.06
N PHE A 536 22.32 9.95 -28.09
CA PHE A 536 23.63 9.57 -27.58
C PHE A 536 24.44 8.76 -28.61
N PRO A 537 25.60 9.24 -29.08
CA PRO A 537 26.40 8.54 -30.08
C PRO A 537 26.90 7.18 -29.62
N HIS A 538 26.97 6.21 -30.54
CA HIS A 538 27.54 4.89 -30.26
C HIS A 538 29.00 4.96 -29.79
N GLU A 539 29.77 5.94 -30.26
CA GLU A 539 31.15 6.20 -29.81
C GLU A 539 31.21 6.58 -28.32
N HIS A 540 30.25 7.36 -27.83
CA HIS A 540 30.18 7.73 -26.41
C HIS A 540 29.72 6.56 -25.53
N LEU A 541 28.90 5.66 -26.08
CA LEU A 541 28.55 4.40 -25.42
C LEU A 541 29.76 3.48 -25.32
N ALA A 542 30.54 3.32 -26.40
CA ALA A 542 31.79 2.58 -26.36
C ALA A 542 32.77 3.19 -25.34
N MET A 543 32.86 4.53 -25.30
CA MET A 543 33.67 5.26 -24.32
C MET A 543 33.23 5.01 -22.87
N TRP A 544 31.91 4.95 -22.60
CA TRP A 544 31.35 4.58 -21.28
C TRP A 544 31.73 3.16 -20.86
N ILE A 545 31.61 2.19 -21.78
CA ILE A 545 32.02 0.79 -21.49
C ILE A 545 33.53 0.70 -21.26
N SER A 546 34.36 1.39 -22.06
CA SER A 546 35.82 1.45 -21.85
C SER A 546 36.18 2.09 -20.51
N PHE A 547 35.55 3.21 -20.14
CA PHE A 547 35.73 3.87 -18.85
C PHE A 547 35.41 2.95 -17.66
N LEU A 548 34.27 2.24 -17.69
CA LEU A 548 33.91 1.31 -16.63
C LEU A 548 34.85 0.10 -16.57
N THR A 549 35.36 -0.35 -17.72
CA THR A 549 36.38 -1.40 -17.80
C THR A 549 37.70 -0.93 -17.16
N GLU A 550 38.16 0.29 -17.48
CA GLU A 550 39.36 0.90 -16.86
C GLU A 550 39.20 1.07 -15.34
N LYS A 551 38.02 1.46 -14.84
CA LYS A 551 37.72 1.53 -13.39
C LYS A 551 37.52 0.15 -12.72
N GLY A 552 37.78 -0.95 -13.44
CA GLY A 552 37.85 -2.31 -12.92
C GLY A 552 36.53 -3.08 -12.93
N GLY A 553 35.61 -2.77 -13.85
CA GLY A 553 34.42 -3.59 -14.12
C GLY A 553 33.49 -3.76 -12.91
N ARG A 554 33.29 -2.71 -12.12
CA ARG A 554 32.52 -2.79 -10.87
C ARG A 554 31.03 -3.01 -11.15
N ALA A 555 30.39 -3.80 -10.29
CA ALA A 555 28.96 -4.07 -10.38
C ALA A 555 28.11 -2.78 -10.30
N VAL A 556 27.13 -2.66 -11.19
CA VAL A 556 26.34 -1.45 -11.43
C VAL A 556 25.18 -1.38 -10.43
N SER A 557 25.00 -0.22 -9.79
CA SER A 557 23.86 0.01 -8.89
C SER A 557 22.58 0.31 -9.68
N LYS A 558 21.40 0.04 -9.07
CA LYS A 558 20.11 0.36 -9.71
C LYS A 558 19.94 1.86 -9.99
N ASP A 559 20.52 2.69 -9.13
CA ASP A 559 20.46 4.13 -9.24
C ASP A 559 21.29 4.63 -10.43
N SER A 560 22.55 4.18 -10.50
CA SER A 560 23.46 4.41 -11.63
C SER A 560 22.87 3.93 -12.96
N TRP A 561 22.24 2.75 -12.98
CA TRP A 561 21.55 2.24 -14.17
C TRP A 561 20.42 3.17 -14.61
N ASN A 562 19.50 3.52 -13.70
CA ASN A 562 18.34 4.36 -14.06
C ASN A 562 18.75 5.76 -14.53
N LEU A 563 19.67 6.40 -13.81
CA LEU A 563 20.11 7.77 -14.11
C LEU A 563 20.99 7.84 -15.36
N PHE A 564 21.66 6.76 -15.76
CA PHE A 564 22.37 6.71 -17.03
C PHE A 564 21.44 6.91 -18.25
N LEU A 565 20.19 6.41 -18.21
CA LEU A 565 19.20 6.70 -19.26
C LEU A 565 18.78 8.17 -19.31
N ASP A 566 18.68 8.83 -18.16
CA ASP A 566 18.38 10.26 -18.12
C ASP A 566 19.56 11.09 -18.64
N PHE A 567 20.78 10.70 -18.28
CA PHE A 567 22.01 11.28 -18.79
C PHE A 567 22.12 11.16 -20.31
N THR A 568 21.94 9.98 -20.91
CA THR A 568 22.04 9.81 -22.37
C THR A 568 20.99 10.62 -23.16
N ARG A 569 19.85 10.95 -22.54
CA ARG A 569 18.79 11.80 -23.12
C ARG A 569 19.01 13.30 -22.94
N THR A 570 19.87 13.72 -22.00
CA THR A 570 20.08 15.14 -21.65
C THR A 570 21.44 15.68 -22.05
N ILE A 571 22.45 14.83 -22.19
CA ILE A 571 23.83 15.23 -22.48
C ILE A 571 24.02 15.69 -23.94
N ASP A 572 24.79 16.75 -24.14
CA ASP A 572 25.20 17.20 -25.46
C ASP A 572 26.40 16.39 -25.99
N PRO A 573 26.60 16.27 -27.33
CA PRO A 573 27.72 15.53 -27.88
C PRO A 573 29.12 16.05 -27.54
N ALA A 574 29.26 17.24 -26.94
CA ALA A 574 30.55 17.77 -26.49
C ALA A 574 30.70 17.77 -24.95
N PHE A 575 29.73 17.21 -24.22
CA PHE A 575 29.67 17.17 -22.75
C PHE A 575 29.83 18.55 -22.06
N LYS A 576 29.49 19.65 -22.76
CA LYS A 576 29.65 21.03 -22.29
C LYS A 576 28.49 21.52 -21.43
N GLN A 577 27.30 20.97 -21.64
CA GLN A 577 26.06 21.38 -20.98
C GLN A 577 25.79 20.58 -19.70
N TYR A 578 26.70 19.67 -19.33
CA TYR A 578 26.62 18.89 -18.09
C TYR A 578 26.71 19.79 -16.85
N ASP A 579 25.77 19.59 -15.93
CA ASP A 579 25.67 20.27 -14.64
C ASP A 579 26.31 19.42 -13.55
N GLU A 580 27.45 19.89 -13.03
CA GLU A 580 28.23 19.22 -11.97
C GLU A 580 27.64 19.45 -10.56
N ASP A 581 26.74 20.44 -10.39
CA ASP A 581 26.02 20.68 -9.14
C ASP A 581 24.72 19.84 -9.06
N ALA A 582 24.33 19.17 -10.15
CA ALA A 582 23.18 18.28 -10.19
C ALA A 582 23.47 16.96 -9.45
N ALA A 583 22.43 16.34 -8.89
CA ALA A 583 22.55 15.12 -8.08
C ALA A 583 22.71 13.84 -8.93
N TRP A 584 23.71 13.82 -9.81
CA TRP A 584 24.11 12.64 -10.56
C TRP A 584 24.89 11.64 -9.70
N PRO A 585 24.97 10.36 -10.08
CA PRO A 585 25.86 9.40 -9.45
C PRO A 585 27.31 9.74 -9.81
N SER A 586 28.23 9.69 -8.84
CA SER A 586 29.65 10.05 -9.03
C SER A 586 30.36 9.33 -10.19
N VAL A 587 29.87 8.14 -10.58
CA VAL A 587 30.39 7.39 -11.74
C VAL A 587 30.05 8.05 -13.08
N ILE A 588 28.98 8.85 -13.16
CA ILE A 588 28.63 9.67 -14.32
C ILE A 588 29.49 10.95 -14.32
N ASP A 589 29.68 11.61 -13.17
CA ASP A 589 30.59 12.77 -13.05
C ASP A 589 32.02 12.41 -13.49
N ASP A 590 32.56 11.32 -12.92
CA ASP A 590 33.84 10.72 -13.30
C ASP A 590 33.95 10.42 -14.81
N PHE A 591 32.83 10.01 -15.43
CA PHE A 591 32.80 9.69 -16.86
C PHE A 591 32.80 10.95 -17.73
N VAL A 592 32.09 12.01 -17.30
CA VAL A 592 32.09 13.29 -18.01
C VAL A 592 33.50 13.90 -18.01
N GLU A 593 34.22 13.84 -16.89
CA GLU A 593 35.64 14.23 -16.84
C GLU A 593 36.50 13.37 -17.79
N TYR A 594 36.35 12.05 -17.74
CA TYR A 594 37.07 11.11 -18.62
C TYR A 594 36.81 11.36 -20.12
N ALA A 595 35.57 11.69 -20.48
CA ALA A 595 35.13 11.94 -21.85
C ALA A 595 35.61 13.31 -22.37
N ARG A 596 35.49 14.36 -21.56
CA ARG A 596 36.03 15.70 -21.86
C ARG A 596 37.56 15.70 -22.05
N ALA A 597 38.27 14.74 -21.46
CA ALA A 597 39.71 14.56 -21.68
C ALA A 597 40.08 13.82 -22.99
N ARG A 598 39.08 13.32 -23.74
CA ARG A 598 39.23 12.48 -24.95
C ARG A 598 38.53 13.04 -26.20
N ILE A 599 37.87 14.20 -26.08
CA ILE A 599 37.11 14.91 -27.11
C ILE A 599 37.70 16.32 -27.28
#